data_AF-A0A5R2N8E2-F1
#
_entry.id   AF-A0A5R2N8E2-F1
#
_cell.length_a   1.000
_cell.length_b   1.000
_cell.length_c   1.000
_cell.angle_alpha   90.00
_cell.angle_beta   90.00
_cell.angle_gamma   90.00
#
_symmetry.space_group_name_H-M   'P 1'
#
loop_
_entity.id
_entity.type
_entity.pdbx_description
1 polymer ?
#
loop_
_entity_poly.entity_id
_entity_poly.type
_entity_poly.pdbx_seq_one_letter_code
_entity_poly.pdbx_strand_id
1 'polypeptide(L)'
;MSQSALKARTMAMRSGRSRIGLRALPIMAVAVSALLAGCAQRDSVTVGAIPDDYRTNHPIVIAEKNQKIDLPVGAGDRGMTGSQRDTLLGFLDGYDKSAAPTLTIQIPSGSANEVAATAAGHDFARLAVAAG
;
A
#
# COMPACT_ATOMS: atom_id res chain seq x y z
N MET A 1 -41.65 80.76 3.11
CA MET A 1 -41.25 81.00 4.51
C MET A 1 -41.22 79.63 5.18
N SER A 2 -40.10 79.00 5.52
CA SER A 2 -38.96 79.46 6.31
C SER A 2 -37.75 78.56 6.01
N GLN A 3 -36.62 79.17 5.68
CA GLN A 3 -35.30 78.54 5.64
C GLN A 3 -34.68 78.68 7.04
N SER A 4 -34.06 77.65 7.59
CA SER A 4 -33.12 77.82 8.71
C SER A 4 -32.03 76.76 8.66
N ALA A 5 -30.84 77.27 8.39
CA ALA A 5 -29.59 76.60 8.09
C ALA A 5 -29.08 75.67 9.21
N LEU A 6 -28.52 74.53 8.79
CA LEU A 6 -27.62 73.70 9.58
C LEU A 6 -26.37 74.51 9.97
N LYS A 7 -26.01 74.49 11.27
CA LYS A 7 -24.75 75.02 11.78
C LYS A 7 -23.84 73.86 12.17
N ALA A 8 -22.94 73.46 11.27
CA ALA A 8 -21.91 72.48 11.55
C ALA A 8 -20.88 73.07 12.55
N ARG A 9 -20.76 72.46 13.73
CA ARG A 9 -19.69 72.79 14.69
C ARG A 9 -18.43 72.00 14.31
N THR A 10 -17.47 72.72 13.74
CA THR A 10 -16.12 72.19 13.50
C THR A 10 -15.39 72.03 14.83
N MET A 11 -15.16 70.80 15.27
CA MET A 11 -14.26 70.52 16.40
C MET A 11 -12.82 70.54 15.88
N ALA A 12 -12.06 71.56 16.30
CA ALA A 12 -10.64 71.64 16.05
C ALA A 12 -9.90 70.57 16.86
N MET A 13 -9.38 69.54 16.19
CA MET A 13 -8.51 68.55 16.81
C MET A 13 -7.14 69.19 17.08
N ARG A 14 -6.86 69.50 18.36
CA ARG A 14 -5.52 69.91 18.81
C ARG A 14 -4.60 68.69 18.76
N SER A 15 -3.80 68.61 17.70
CA SER A 15 -2.68 67.68 17.55
C SER A 15 -1.59 68.02 18.59
N GLY A 16 -1.73 67.46 19.80
CA GLY A 16 -0.64 67.38 20.75
C GLY A 16 0.40 66.41 20.21
N ARG A 17 1.50 66.93 19.64
CA ARG A 17 2.62 66.11 19.13
C ARG A 17 3.35 65.50 20.32
N SER A 18 2.80 64.39 20.83
CA SER A 18 3.35 63.66 21.96
C SER A 18 4.61 62.93 21.51
N ARG A 19 5.77 63.46 21.91
CA ARG A 19 7.09 62.82 21.76
C ARG A 19 7.26 61.53 22.60
N ILE A 20 6.16 61.02 23.16
CA ILE A 20 6.08 59.79 23.96
C ILE A 20 5.69 58.60 23.08
N GLY A 21 5.03 58.81 21.93
CA GLY A 21 4.59 57.74 21.03
C GLY A 21 5.71 57.00 20.29
N LEU A 22 6.90 57.61 20.14
CA LEU A 22 8.04 57.01 19.43
C LEU A 22 8.82 55.97 20.25
N ARG A 23 8.68 55.97 21.59
CA ARG A 23 9.35 54.99 22.47
C ARG A 23 8.50 53.74 22.78
N ALA A 24 7.21 53.78 22.46
CA ALA A 24 6.28 52.66 22.66
C ALA A 24 6.23 51.68 21.47
N LEU A 25 6.70 52.12 20.29
CA LEU A 25 6.80 51.30 19.07
C LEU A 25 7.57 49.96 19.25
N PRO A 26 8.76 49.91 19.88
CA PRO A 26 9.48 48.65 20.04
C PRO A 26 8.76 47.69 20.98
N ILE A 27 8.13 48.20 22.03
CA ILE A 27 7.36 47.38 22.99
C ILE A 27 6.14 46.77 22.30
N MET A 28 5.45 47.57 21.48
CA MET A 28 4.29 47.10 20.70
C MET A 28 4.71 46.06 19.65
N ALA A 29 5.85 46.26 18.97
CA ALA A 29 6.38 45.31 18.00
C ALA A 29 6.75 43.96 18.65
N VAL A 30 7.38 43.99 19.83
CA VAL A 30 7.70 42.77 20.60
C VAL A 30 6.42 42.05 21.02
N ALA A 31 5.42 42.78 21.54
CA ALA A 31 4.14 42.20 21.93
C ALA A 31 3.41 41.53 20.75
N VAL A 32 3.38 42.17 19.58
CA VAL A 32 2.77 41.61 18.36
C VAL A 32 3.52 40.38 17.87
N SER A 33 4.86 40.40 17.89
CA SER A 33 5.67 39.23 17.50
C SER A 33 5.50 38.04 18.45
N ALA A 34 5.33 38.28 19.76
CA ALA A 34 5.05 37.24 20.74
C ALA A 34 3.66 36.62 20.54
N LEU A 35 2.66 37.44 20.18
CA LEU A 35 1.32 36.96 19.83
C LEU A 35 1.33 36.13 18.53
N LEU A 36 2.13 36.51 17.53
CA LEU A 36 2.27 35.74 16.28
C LEU A 36 3.10 34.46 16.45
N ALA A 37 4.07 34.43 17.36
CA ALA A 37 4.89 33.24 17.64
C ALA A 37 4.05 32.08 18.19
N GLY A 38 2.90 32.35 18.80
CA GLY A 38 1.94 31.33 19.24
C GLY A 38 1.14 30.66 18.10
N CYS A 39 1.06 31.28 16.92
CA CYS A 39 0.36 30.72 15.75
C CYS A 39 1.23 29.75 14.93
N ALA A 40 2.50 29.57 15.27
CA ALA A 40 3.39 28.58 14.67
C ALA A 40 3.44 27.26 15.47
N GLN A 41 2.37 26.96 16.23
CA GLN A 41 2.20 25.65 16.83
C GLN A 41 2.09 24.62 15.69
N ARG A 42 3.16 23.84 15.51
CA ARG A 42 3.12 22.60 14.75
C ARG A 42 2.31 21.64 15.62
N ASP A 43 1.00 21.74 15.54
CA ASP A 43 0.10 20.75 16.11
C ASP A 43 0.35 19.44 15.34
N SER A 44 1.32 18.67 15.82
CA SER A 44 1.32 17.22 15.66
C SER A 44 0.07 16.75 16.38
N VAL A 45 -1.06 16.80 15.67
CA VAL A 45 -2.33 16.25 16.12
C VAL A 45 -2.10 14.76 16.35
N THR A 46 -1.78 14.39 17.59
CA THR A 46 -1.88 13.02 18.10
C THR A 46 -3.37 12.71 18.24
N VAL A 47 -4.05 12.56 17.10
CA VAL A 47 -5.12 11.55 17.01
C VAL A 47 -4.44 10.21 17.23
N GLY A 48 -5.15 9.19 17.73
CA GLY A 48 -4.62 7.83 17.90
C GLY A 48 -4.18 7.24 16.55
N ALA A 49 -3.06 7.72 16.03
CA ALA A 49 -2.55 7.43 14.73
C ALA A 49 -2.01 6.01 14.83
N ILE A 50 -2.86 5.06 14.41
CA ILE A 50 -2.36 3.82 13.86
C ILE A 50 -1.25 4.25 12.89
N PRO A 51 0.01 3.86 13.13
CA PRO A 51 1.12 4.27 12.30
C PRO A 51 0.75 4.07 10.84
N ASP A 52 0.92 5.12 10.01
CA ASP A 52 0.61 5.09 8.57
C ASP A 52 1.62 4.22 7.79
N ASP A 53 2.35 3.37 8.50
CA ASP A 53 3.22 2.35 7.95
C ASP A 53 2.33 1.28 7.32
N TYR A 54 2.37 1.23 6.00
CA TYR A 54 1.72 0.21 5.18
C TYR A 54 2.07 -1.20 5.65
N ARG A 55 3.21 -1.42 6.32
CA ARG A 55 3.60 -2.71 6.90
C ARG A 55 2.69 -3.14 8.06
N THR A 56 2.02 -2.20 8.72
CA THR A 56 1.06 -2.43 9.81
C THR A 56 -0.38 -2.51 9.32
N ASN A 57 -0.75 -1.69 8.33
CA ASN A 57 -2.14 -1.60 7.85
C ASN A 57 -2.44 -2.56 6.69
N HIS A 58 -1.45 -2.81 5.82
CA HIS A 58 -1.57 -3.70 4.66
C HIS A 58 -0.25 -4.45 4.43
N PRO A 59 0.06 -5.46 5.27
CA PRO A 59 1.29 -6.22 5.10
C PRO A 59 1.29 -6.91 3.73
N ILE A 60 2.09 -6.39 2.80
CA ILE A 60 2.42 -7.04 1.53
C ILE A 60 3.50 -8.07 1.89
N VAL A 61 3.06 -9.25 2.33
CA VAL A 61 3.96 -10.36 2.61
C VAL A 61 4.24 -11.08 1.30
N ILE A 62 5.46 -10.95 0.78
CA ILE A 62 5.96 -11.81 -0.30
C ILE A 62 6.26 -13.16 0.34
N ALA A 63 5.25 -14.03 0.36
CA ALA A 63 5.39 -15.41 0.77
C ALA A 63 5.52 -16.29 -0.48
N GLU A 64 6.46 -17.24 -0.46
CA GLU A 64 6.47 -18.33 -1.42
C GLU A 64 5.17 -19.13 -1.26
N LYS A 65 4.25 -18.96 -2.22
CA LYS A 65 2.98 -19.68 -2.22
C LYS A 65 3.17 -21.01 -2.94
N ASN A 66 2.81 -22.10 -2.27
CA ASN A 66 2.76 -23.42 -2.88
C ASN A 66 1.86 -23.39 -4.13
N GLN A 67 2.46 -23.61 -5.30
CA GLN A 67 1.74 -23.76 -6.56
C GLN A 67 1.44 -25.24 -6.78
N LYS A 68 0.21 -25.54 -7.21
CA LYS A 68 -0.23 -26.90 -7.50
C LYS A 68 -1.14 -26.92 -8.72
N ILE A 69 -1.08 -28.01 -9.47
CA ILE A 69 -1.96 -28.31 -10.59
C ILE A 69 -2.50 -29.73 -10.43
N ASP A 70 -3.72 -29.95 -10.89
CA ASP A 70 -4.34 -31.27 -10.89
C ASP A 70 -4.37 -31.80 -12.33
N LEU A 71 -3.76 -32.97 -12.56
CA LEU A 71 -3.71 -33.61 -13.87
C LEU A 71 -4.69 -34.81 -13.88
N PRO A 72 -5.84 -34.71 -14.56
CA PRO A 72 -6.83 -35.78 -14.56
C PRO A 72 -6.34 -36.94 -15.42
N VAL A 73 -6.40 -38.17 -14.90
CA VAL A 73 -6.02 -39.40 -15.63
C VAL A 73 -7.26 -40.27 -15.84
N GLY A 74 -7.54 -40.63 -17.09
CA GLY A 74 -8.62 -41.54 -17.45
C GLY A 74 -8.27 -43.00 -17.12
N ALA A 75 -9.28 -43.82 -16.81
CA ALA A 75 -9.07 -45.24 -16.51
C ALA A 75 -8.48 -46.04 -17.70
N GLY A 76 -8.67 -45.55 -18.94
CA GLY A 76 -8.12 -46.16 -20.15
C GLY A 76 -6.78 -45.60 -20.60
N ASP A 77 -6.21 -44.63 -19.87
CA ASP A 77 -4.95 -44.00 -20.26
C ASP A 77 -3.79 -44.97 -20.04
N ARG A 78 -2.80 -44.93 -20.96
CA ARG A 78 -1.60 -45.78 -20.92
C ARG A 78 -0.34 -45.02 -20.50
N GLY A 79 -0.52 -43.88 -19.84
CA GLY A 79 0.56 -42.96 -19.50
C GLY A 79 0.12 -41.51 -19.69
N MET A 80 1.09 -40.61 -19.69
CA MET A 80 0.85 -39.18 -19.88
C MET A 80 0.36 -38.86 -21.31
N THR A 81 -0.72 -38.09 -21.41
CA THR A 81 -1.25 -37.57 -22.68
C THR A 81 -0.49 -36.33 -23.14
N GLY A 82 -0.61 -35.97 -24.42
CA GLY A 82 0.03 -34.76 -24.96
C GLY A 82 -0.43 -33.48 -24.26
N SER A 83 -1.73 -33.34 -23.98
CA SER A 83 -2.27 -32.16 -23.29
C SER A 83 -1.78 -32.05 -21.84
N GLN A 84 -1.62 -33.18 -21.14
CA GLN A 84 -1.04 -33.20 -19.79
C GLN A 84 0.44 -32.83 -19.81
N ARG A 85 1.19 -33.28 -20.83
CA ARG A 85 2.59 -32.88 -21.04
C ARG A 85 2.71 -31.37 -21.18
N ASP A 86 1.92 -30.77 -22.07
CA ASP A 86 1.98 -29.32 -22.33
C ASP A 86 1.58 -28.52 -21.08
N THR A 87 0.56 -28.98 -20.35
CA THR A 87 0.16 -28.38 -19.06
C THR A 87 1.27 -28.47 -18.02
N LEU A 88 1.93 -29.63 -17.89
CA LEU A 88 3.03 -29.82 -16.94
C LEU A 88 4.25 -28.98 -17.32
N LEU A 89 4.59 -28.86 -18.61
CA LEU A 89 5.67 -27.99 -19.07
C LEU A 89 5.35 -26.52 -18.79
N GLY A 90 4.12 -26.08 -19.02
CA GLY A 90 3.68 -24.72 -18.68
C GLY A 90 3.76 -24.44 -17.17
N PHE A 91 3.49 -25.44 -16.34
CA PHE A 91 3.68 -25.33 -14.89
C PHE A 91 5.16 -25.22 -14.50
N LEU A 92 6.04 -25.94 -15.18
CA LEU A 92 7.49 -25.92 -14.94
C LEU A 92 8.20 -24.69 -15.52
N ASP A 93 7.55 -23.89 -16.36
CA ASP A 93 8.14 -22.66 -16.91
C ASP A 93 8.52 -21.65 -15.81
N GLY A 94 7.74 -21.59 -14.73
CA GLY A 94 8.03 -20.78 -13.55
C GLY A 94 8.94 -21.45 -12.51
N TYR A 95 9.44 -22.67 -12.77
CA TYR A 95 10.29 -23.40 -11.83
C TYR A 95 11.72 -22.87 -11.86
N ASP A 96 12.18 -22.32 -10.74
CA ASP A 96 13.56 -21.85 -10.59
C ASP A 96 14.53 -23.02 -10.35
N LYS A 97 15.20 -23.43 -11.43
CA LYS A 97 16.22 -24.50 -11.41
C LYS A 97 17.43 -24.19 -10.53
N SER A 98 17.72 -22.91 -10.30
CA SER A 98 18.88 -22.51 -9.49
C SER A 98 18.59 -22.64 -7.99
N ALA A 99 17.34 -22.37 -7.59
CA ALA A 99 16.87 -22.60 -6.23
C ALA A 99 16.57 -24.08 -5.95
N ALA A 100 16.26 -24.87 -6.99
CA ALA A 100 15.92 -26.30 -6.93
C ALA A 100 14.89 -26.64 -5.84
N PRO A 101 13.72 -25.97 -5.79
CA PRO A 101 12.71 -26.23 -4.77
C PRO A 101 12.11 -27.63 -4.93
N THR A 102 11.68 -28.24 -3.82
CA THR A 102 11.13 -29.60 -3.82
C THR A 102 9.87 -29.70 -4.69
N LEU A 103 9.91 -30.57 -5.69
CA LEU A 103 8.74 -30.93 -6.50
C LEU A 103 8.12 -32.23 -5.97
N THR A 104 6.83 -32.20 -5.65
CA THR A 104 6.08 -33.36 -5.14
C THR A 104 5.00 -33.77 -6.13
N ILE A 105 5.02 -35.04 -6.55
CA ILE A 105 3.97 -35.63 -7.40
C ILE A 105 3.18 -36.61 -6.54
N GLN A 106 1.89 -36.34 -6.37
CA GLN A 106 0.98 -37.19 -5.59
C GLN A 106 0.11 -38.03 -6.53
N ILE A 107 0.14 -39.34 -6.34
CA ILE A 107 -0.63 -40.30 -7.13
C ILE A 107 -1.66 -40.94 -6.18
N PRO A 108 -2.98 -40.77 -6.43
CA PRO A 108 -4.01 -41.39 -5.60
C PRO A 108 -4.03 -42.92 -5.80
N SER A 109 -4.25 -43.65 -4.72
CA SER A 109 -4.36 -45.11 -4.69
C SER A 109 -5.80 -45.57 -4.41
N GLY A 110 -6.13 -46.80 -4.78
CA GLY A 110 -7.44 -47.42 -4.52
C GLY A 110 -8.59 -46.96 -5.42
N SER A 111 -8.30 -46.21 -6.48
CA SER A 111 -9.26 -45.80 -7.50
C SER A 111 -9.30 -46.79 -8.67
N ALA A 112 -10.39 -46.77 -9.46
CA ALA A 112 -10.53 -47.62 -10.63
C ALA A 112 -9.45 -47.40 -11.70
N ASN A 113 -8.80 -46.23 -11.69
CA ASN A 113 -7.74 -45.83 -12.61
C ASN A 113 -6.33 -45.90 -11.97
N GLU A 114 -6.14 -46.56 -10.83
CA GLU A 114 -4.86 -46.59 -10.09
C GLU A 114 -3.66 -47.00 -10.97
N VAL A 115 -3.82 -48.03 -11.80
CA VAL A 115 -2.76 -48.50 -12.71
C VAL A 115 -2.39 -47.44 -13.74
N ALA A 116 -3.39 -46.79 -14.34
CA ALA A 116 -3.19 -45.71 -15.30
C ALA A 116 -2.56 -44.48 -14.64
N ALA A 117 -3.02 -44.11 -13.44
CA ALA A 117 -2.51 -42.99 -12.66
C ALA A 117 -1.05 -43.22 -12.26
N THR A 118 -0.68 -44.44 -11.89
CA THR A 118 0.70 -44.81 -11.57
C THR A 118 1.60 -44.70 -12.80
N ALA A 119 1.17 -45.23 -13.95
CA ALA A 119 1.90 -45.12 -15.20
C ALA A 119 2.11 -43.65 -15.63
N ALA A 120 1.04 -42.85 -15.61
CA ALA A 120 1.10 -41.42 -15.90
C ALA A 120 1.99 -40.67 -14.91
N GLY A 121 1.92 -41.01 -13.61
CA GLY A 121 2.78 -40.45 -12.57
C GLY A 121 4.27 -40.67 -12.82
N HIS A 122 4.66 -41.87 -13.26
CA HIS A 122 6.04 -42.15 -13.68
C HIS A 122 6.46 -41.34 -14.91
N ASP A 123 5.55 -41.11 -15.86
CA ASP A 123 5.82 -40.26 -17.03
C ASP A 123 5.98 -38.79 -16.63
N PHE A 124 5.14 -38.28 -15.73
CA PHE A 124 5.25 -36.92 -15.19
C PHE A 124 6.59 -36.71 -14.48
N ALA A 125 7.01 -37.68 -13.65
CA ALA A 125 8.30 -37.62 -12.97
C ALA A 125 9.46 -37.61 -13.96
N ARG A 126 9.42 -38.47 -14.99
CA ARG A 126 10.44 -38.49 -16.05
C ARG A 126 10.50 -37.18 -16.83
N LEU A 127 9.34 -36.61 -17.17
CA LEU A 127 9.28 -35.33 -17.87
C LEU A 127 9.84 -34.20 -17.00
N ALA A 128 9.45 -34.15 -15.73
CA ALA A 128 9.91 -33.12 -14.81
C ALA A 128 11.45 -33.15 -14.66
N VAL A 129 12.02 -34.35 -14.47
CA VAL A 129 13.48 -34.55 -14.41
C VAL A 129 14.16 -34.17 -15.73
N ALA A 130 13.54 -34.44 -16.87
CA ALA A 130 14.09 -34.05 -18.17
C ALA A 130 14.00 -32.53 -18.42
N ALA A 131 13.03 -31.85 -17.80
CA ALA A 131 12.79 -30.42 -17.98
C ALA A 131 13.67 -29.54 -17.08
N GLY A 132 14.22 -30.05 -15.97
CA GLY A 132 15.05 -29.27 -15.03
C GLY A 132 15.77 -30.13 -14.01
#